data_AF-A0A2N0ZTA8-F1
#
_entry.id   AF-A0A2N0ZTA8-F1
#
_cell.length_a   1.000
_cell.length_b   1.000
_cell.length_c   1.000
_cell.angle_alpha   90.00
_cell.angle_beta   90.00
_cell.angle_gamma   90.00
#
_symmetry.space_group_name_H-M   'P 1'
#
loop_
_entity.id
_entity.type
_entity.pdbx_description
1 polymer ?
#
loop_
_entity_poly.entity_id
_entity_poly.type
_entity_poly.pdbx_seq_one_letter_code
_entity_poly.pdbx_strand_id
1 'polypeptide(L)'
;MAGSMNSFEDTKDFQKQLMQSFIDTALEAEMEDHLGYPKHEKADKPNKRSGHTKKTVRSDTGDIEISTPRDRDSSFEPVLVSKH
;
A
#
# COMPACT_ATOMS: atom_id res chain seq x y z
N MET A 1 17.30 -9.15 9.55
CA MET A 1 15.86 -9.16 9.87
C MET A 1 15.48 -10.49 10.50
N ALA A 2 15.91 -10.74 11.75
CA ALA A 2 15.47 -11.87 12.59
C ALA A 2 16.17 -11.74 13.95
N GLY A 3 15.93 -10.63 14.65
CA GLY A 3 16.26 -10.54 16.07
C GLY A 3 15.11 -11.19 16.83
N SER A 4 15.42 -12.19 17.63
CA SER A 4 14.54 -12.98 18.51
C SER A 4 13.21 -12.31 18.89
N MET A 5 12.09 -12.88 18.41
CA MET A 5 10.74 -12.58 18.93
C MET A 5 10.63 -13.21 20.32
N ASN A 6 10.76 -12.41 21.37
CA ASN A 6 10.78 -12.91 22.76
C ASN A 6 9.53 -12.49 23.55
N SER A 7 8.67 -11.63 22.97
CA SER A 7 7.47 -11.09 23.61
C SER A 7 6.21 -11.23 22.72
N PHE A 8 5.05 -11.29 23.38
CA PHE A 8 3.74 -11.19 22.72
C PHE A 8 3.56 -9.85 22.00
N GLU A 9 4.21 -8.79 22.49
CA GLU A 9 4.21 -7.47 21.84
C GLU A 9 4.95 -7.51 20.49
N ASP A 10 6.10 -8.20 20.43
CA ASP A 10 6.86 -8.38 19.18
C ASP A 10 6.02 -9.09 18.11
N THR A 11 5.16 -10.02 18.53
CA THR A 11 4.26 -10.75 17.62
C THR A 11 3.20 -9.83 17.03
N LYS A 12 2.66 -8.90 17.83
CA LYS A 12 1.69 -7.90 17.34
C LYS A 12 2.32 -6.92 16.39
N ASP A 13 3.53 -6.46 16.68
CA ASP A 13 4.24 -5.53 15.80
C ASP A 13 4.65 -6.19 14.49
N PHE A 14 5.07 -7.45 14.53
CA PHE A 14 5.29 -8.24 13.32
C PHE A 14 4.00 -8.40 12.50
N GLN A 15 2.87 -8.69 13.15
CA GLN A 15 1.57 -8.78 12.48
C GLN A 15 1.19 -7.46 11.80
N LYS A 16 1.39 -6.31 12.47
CA LYS A 16 1.15 -4.98 11.87
C LYS A 16 2.03 -4.75 10.64
N GLN A 17 3.32 -5.03 10.72
CA GLN A 17 4.25 -4.87 9.60
C GLN A 17 3.87 -5.77 8.42
N LEU A 18 3.43 -7.00 8.69
CA LEU A 18 2.96 -7.91 7.66
C LEU A 18 1.69 -7.39 6.98
N MET A 19 0.71 -6.92 7.75
CA MET A 19 -0.51 -6.32 7.20
C MET A 19 -0.22 -5.05 6.39
N GLN A 20 0.67 -4.18 6.89
CA GLN A 20 1.10 -2.98 6.17
C GLN A 20 1.69 -3.34 4.81
N SER A 21 2.66 -4.26 4.78
CA SER A 21 3.30 -4.72 3.55
C SER A 21 2.30 -5.37 2.58
N PHE A 22 1.36 -6.15 3.11
CA PHE A 22 0.29 -6.75 2.32
C PHE A 22 -0.59 -5.68 1.66
N ILE A 23 -1.06 -4.69 2.43
CA ILE A 23 -1.91 -3.60 1.91
C ILE A 23 -1.15 -2.78 0.88
N ASP A 24 0.09 -2.37 1.16
CA ASP A 24 0.89 -1.58 0.23
C ASP A 24 1.12 -2.33 -1.09
N THR A 25 1.41 -3.63 -1.02
CA THR A 25 1.60 -4.49 -2.20
C THR A 25 0.31 -4.65 -2.99
N ALA A 26 -0.82 -4.87 -2.31
CA ALA A 26 -2.12 -5.02 -2.95
C ALA A 26 -2.55 -3.71 -3.64
N LEU A 27 -2.35 -2.56 -3.02
CA LEU A 27 -2.63 -1.25 -3.62
C LEU A 27 -1.74 -0.96 -4.84
N GLU A 28 -0.46 -1.35 -4.80
CA GLU A 28 0.43 -1.24 -5.96
C GLU A 28 -0.06 -2.11 -7.12
N ALA A 29 -0.55 -3.32 -6.84
CA ALA A 29 -1.13 -4.21 -7.84
C ALA A 29 -2.44 -3.66 -8.44
N GLU A 30 -3.34 -3.10 -7.62
CA GLU A 30 -4.54 -2.39 -8.11
C GLU A 30 -4.16 -1.22 -9.03
N MET A 31 -3.09 -0.50 -8.69
CA MET A 31 -2.59 0.60 -9.51
C MET A 31 -1.96 0.12 -10.83
N GLU A 32 -1.32 -1.06 -10.84
CA GLU A 32 -0.86 -1.70 -12.09
C GLU A 32 -2.02 -2.06 -13.00
N ASP A 33 -3.10 -2.61 -12.45
CA ASP A 33 -4.32 -2.92 -13.20
C ASP A 33 -5.01 -1.66 -13.73
N HIS A 34 -5.16 -0.63 -12.89
CA HIS A 34 -5.76 0.66 -13.26
C HIS A 34 -5.02 1.36 -14.41
N LEU A 35 -3.69 1.38 -14.37
CA LEU A 35 -2.87 2.00 -15.41
C LEU A 35 -2.64 1.07 -16.62
N GLY A 36 -2.80 -0.25 -16.42
CA GLY A 36 -2.56 -1.29 -17.41
C GLY A 36 -1.08 -1.54 -17.70
N TYR A 37 -0.17 -1.18 -16.78
CA TYR A 37 1.26 -1.45 -16.91
C TYR A 37 1.98 -1.47 -15.54
N PRO A 38 3.05 -2.28 -15.42
CA PRO A 38 3.79 -2.44 -14.17
C PRO A 38 4.64 -1.22 -13.81
N LYS A 39 5.02 -1.14 -12.54
CA LYS A 39 5.88 -0.05 -12.05
C LYS A 39 7.21 -0.01 -12.82
N HIS A 40 7.64 1.19 -13.20
CA HIS A 40 8.87 1.47 -13.98
C HIS A 40 8.87 1.02 -15.45
N GLU A 41 7.79 0.45 -15.96
CA GLU A 41 7.67 0.21 -17.40
C GLU A 41 7.46 1.53 -18.17
N LYS A 42 8.13 1.65 -19.32
CA LYS A 42 7.94 2.79 -20.22
C LYS A 42 6.63 2.60 -21.00
N ALA A 43 5.54 3.12 -20.46
CA ALA A 43 4.27 3.18 -21.15
C ALA A 43 4.05 4.54 -21.83
N ASP A 44 3.63 4.52 -23.09
CA ASP A 44 3.14 5.71 -23.80
C ASP A 44 1.66 5.92 -23.52
N LYS A 45 1.35 6.19 -22.25
CA LYS A 45 0.00 6.46 -21.74
C LYS A 45 -0.10 7.91 -21.24
N PRO A 46 -1.26 8.58 -21.41
CA PRO A 46 -1.45 9.93 -20.92
C PRO A 46 -1.37 10.00 -19.38
N ASN A 47 -2.00 9.04 -18.70
CA ASN A 47 -1.97 8.93 -17.25
C ASN A 47 -0.73 8.15 -16.78
N LYS A 48 -0.17 8.55 -15.63
CA LYS A 48 1.05 7.97 -15.05
C LYS A 48 0.99 7.97 -13.53
N ARG A 49 1.81 7.14 -12.89
CA ARG A 49 2.02 7.18 -11.43
C ARG A 49 2.54 8.57 -11.00
N SER A 50 2.02 9.08 -9.89
CA SER A 50 2.32 10.38 -9.29
C SER A 50 2.71 10.21 -7.81
N GLY A 51 3.65 9.30 -7.54
CA GLY A 51 4.14 9.02 -6.20
C GLY A 51 3.10 8.37 -5.29
N HIS A 52 3.25 8.60 -3.99
CA HIS A 52 2.46 7.96 -2.94
C HIS A 52 1.97 8.98 -1.91
N THR A 53 0.84 8.69 -1.29
CA THR A 53 0.27 9.45 -0.18
C THR A 53 0.21 8.57 1.06
N LYS A 54 0.58 9.12 2.22
CA LYS A 54 0.47 8.41 3.49
C LYS A 54 -0.98 8.46 4.01
N LYS A 55 -1.50 7.31 4.44
CA LYS A 55 -2.80 7.20 5.11
C LYS A 55 -2.64 6.32 6.35
N THR A 56 -3.25 6.73 7.46
CA THR A 56 -3.32 5.90 8.67
C THR A 56 -4.65 5.16 8.69
N VAL A 57 -4.60 3.84 8.68
CA VAL A 57 -5.78 2.95 8.73
C VAL A 57 -5.85 2.34 10.12
N ARG A 58 -7.00 2.48 10.77
CA ARG A 58 -7.26 1.87 12.07
C ARG A 58 -7.64 0.41 11.89
N SER A 59 -6.89 -0.50 12.50
CA SER A 59 -7.16 -1.94 12.52
C SER A 59 -7.29 -2.46 13.94
N ASP A 60 -7.74 -3.71 14.10
CA ASP A 60 -7.88 -4.37 15.40
C ASP A 60 -6.53 -4.54 16.12
N THR A 61 -5.44 -4.71 15.37
CA THR A 61 -4.09 -4.82 15.93
C THR A 61 -3.51 -3.45 16.26
N GLY A 62 -4.13 -2.35 15.81
CA GLY A 62 -3.73 -0.97 16.04
C GLY A 62 -3.72 -0.13 14.76
N ASP A 63 -3.20 1.09 14.86
CA ASP A 63 -3.06 1.97 13.70
C ASP A 63 -1.91 1.50 12.79
N ILE A 64 -2.18 1.45 11.50
CA ILE A 64 -1.23 1.05 10.45
C ILE A 64 -1.06 2.23 9.49
N GLU A 65 0.17 2.70 9.32
CA GLU A 65 0.50 3.69 8.29
C GLU A 65 0.74 2.96 6.97
N ILE A 66 -0.04 3.29 5.94
CA ILE A 66 0.08 2.73 4.59
C ILE A 66 0.47 3.81 3.58
N SER A 67 1.08 3.38 2.48
CA SER A 67 1.56 4.23 1.39
C SER A 67 0.72 4.02 0.14
N THR A 68 -0.35 4.77 0.00
CA THR A 68 -1.30 4.64 -1.11
C THR A 68 -0.73 5.22 -2.41
N PRO A 69 -0.63 4.45 -3.50
CA PRO A 69 -0.19 4.98 -4.80
C PRO A 69 -1.24 5.93 -5.38
N ARG A 70 -0.79 6.90 -6.17
CA ARG A 70 -1.66 7.89 -6.82
C ARG A 70 -1.32 8.04 -8.30
N ASP A 71 -2.31 8.25 -9.14
CA ASP A 71 -2.15 8.56 -10.56
C ASP A 71 -2.17 10.08 -10.82
N ARG A 72 -1.59 10.51 -11.93
CA ARG A 72 -1.45 11.92 -12.29
C ARG A 72 -2.81 12.57 -12.51
N ASP A 73 -3.75 11.83 -13.10
CA ASP A 73 -5.09 12.32 -13.39
C ASP A 73 -6.03 12.21 -12.17
N SER A 74 -5.56 11.65 -11.05
CA SER A 74 -6.33 11.45 -9.80
C SER A 74 -7.59 10.60 -9.97
N SER A 75 -7.63 9.78 -11.02
CA SER A 75 -8.73 8.89 -11.40
C SER A 75 -8.68 7.52 -10.71
N PHE A 76 -7.58 7.20 -10.03
CA PHE A 76 -7.44 5.95 -9.30
C PHE A 76 -8.38 5.92 -8.08
N GLU A 77 -9.21 4.88 -8.02
CA GLU A 77 -10.16 4.59 -6.94
C GLU A 77 -9.87 3.18 -6.39
N PRO A 78 -9.00 3.06 -5.37
CA PRO A 78 -8.64 1.77 -4.79
C PRO A 78 -9.84 1.08 -4.13
N VAL A 79 -9.92 -0.24 -4.29
CA VAL A 79 -11.02 -1.06 -3.76
C VAL A 79 -10.70 -1.53 -2.35
N LEU A 80 -9.45 -1.95 -2.11
CA LEU A 80 -9.03 -2.48 -0.81
C LEU A 80 -9.14 -1.44 0.33
N VAL A 81 -8.75 -0.20 0.07
CA VAL A 81 -8.83 0.90 1.03
C VAL A 81 -9.43 2.11 0.32
N SER A 82 -10.64 2.50 0.72
CA SER A 82 -11.33 3.65 0.13
C SER A 82 -10.48 4.92 0.24
N LYS A 83 -10.62 5.81 -0.74
CA LYS A 83 -9.90 7.08 -0.81
C LYS A 83 -10.16 7.96 0.42
N HIS A 84 -11.41 7.97 0.89
CA HIS A 84 -11.86 8.65 2.10
C HIS A 84 -12.15 7.62 3.18
#